data_AF-A0A7L3IKY7-F1
#
_entry.id   AF-A0A7L3IKY7-F1
#
_cell.length_a   1.000
_cell.length_b   1.000
_cell.length_c   1.000
_cell.angle_alpha   90.00
_cell.angle_beta   90.00
_cell.angle_gamma   90.00
#
_symmetry.space_group_name_H-M   'P 1'
#
loop_
_entity.id
_entity.type
_entity.pdbx_description
1 polymer ?
#
loop_
_entity_poly.entity_id
_entity_poly.type
_entity_poly.pdbx_seq_one_letter_code
_entity_poly.pdbx_strand_id
1 'polypeptide(L)'
;MKEIVETLRKIEQNYKLFQQQQFTFVRALEHTREEARDLNRPVSSITQVQCYKDHHCFNSTDRRILNMFICICNDLRNLCQKLETVHSGDSVAKGLLEKCKMLLNDSNDLTAIRATYPHAVVNYLSLDEARNRYGGVVSLIPIVIDTMKDWITYTKRQLLYTASHGRTTSKKETPTAQTPKKETPTAQTPPVHFAARPSTSNKHTARLQEKDFQKYLCENQRPQQKAPWRPPGKHP
;
A
#
# COMPACT_ATOMS: atom_id res chain seq x y z
N MET A 1 19.68 -1.58 -12.64
CA MET A 1 18.78 -0.40 -12.58
C MET A 1 17.60 -0.45 -13.56
N LYS A 2 17.79 -0.63 -14.87
CA LYS A 2 16.66 -0.65 -15.84
C LYS A 2 15.65 -1.76 -15.54
N GLU A 3 16.13 -2.98 -15.29
CA GLU A 3 15.28 -4.14 -14.96
C GLU A 3 14.43 -3.92 -13.68
N ILE A 4 15.01 -3.29 -12.65
CA ILE A 4 14.31 -2.92 -11.41
C ILE A 4 13.13 -1.99 -11.71
N VAL A 5 13.36 -0.96 -12.55
CA VAL A 5 12.32 0.00 -12.92
C VAL A 5 11.21 -0.68 -13.72
N GLU A 6 11.55 -1.60 -14.61
CA GLU A 6 10.57 -2.38 -15.37
C GLU A 6 9.74 -3.29 -14.46
N THR A 7 10.41 -4.00 -13.54
CA THR A 7 9.77 -4.88 -12.56
C THR A 7 8.79 -4.09 -11.69
N LEU A 8 9.19 -2.93 -11.18
CA LEU A 8 8.31 -2.05 -10.41
C LEU A 8 7.12 -1.59 -11.26
N ARG A 9 7.32 -1.19 -12.52
CA ARG A 9 6.22 -0.76 -13.41
C ARG A 9 5.19 -1.87 -13.60
N LYS A 10 5.63 -3.12 -13.78
CA LYS A 10 4.73 -4.28 -13.88
C LYS A 10 3.93 -4.49 -12.60
N ILE A 11 4.58 -4.36 -11.44
CA ILE A 11 3.91 -4.45 -10.13
C ILE A 11 2.87 -3.35 -9.98
N GLU A 12 3.17 -2.11 -10.39
CA GLU A 12 2.21 -1.01 -10.38
C GLU A 12 0.99 -1.26 -11.27
N GLN A 13 1.18 -1.87 -12.44
CA GLN A 13 0.08 -2.25 -13.33
C GLN A 13 -0.82 -3.30 -12.67
N ASN A 14 -0.23 -4.33 -12.06
CA ASN A 14 -0.97 -5.33 -11.29
C ASN A 14 -1.72 -4.68 -10.10
N TYR A 15 -1.06 -3.77 -9.39
CA TYR A 15 -1.68 -3.04 -8.30
C TYR A 15 -2.84 -2.16 -8.76
N LYS A 16 -2.76 -1.50 -9.93
CA LYS A 16 -3.90 -0.73 -10.48
C LYS A 16 -5.12 -1.62 -10.72
N LEU A 17 -4.92 -2.81 -11.27
CA LEU A 17 -6.00 -3.78 -11.48
C LEU A 17 -6.58 -4.28 -10.14
N PHE A 18 -5.73 -4.49 -9.13
CA PHE A 18 -6.16 -4.83 -7.78
C PHE A 18 -6.95 -3.68 -7.13
N GLN A 19 -6.47 -2.44 -7.27
CA GLN A 19 -7.09 -1.24 -6.72
C GLN A 19 -8.51 -1.03 -7.28
N GLN A 20 -8.74 -1.30 -8.57
CA GLN A 20 -10.08 -1.28 -9.17
C GLN A 20 -11.04 -2.30 -8.53
N GLN A 21 -10.51 -3.41 -8.01
CA GLN A 21 -11.26 -4.50 -7.38
C GLN A 21 -11.16 -4.45 -5.84
N GLN A 22 -10.74 -3.32 -5.26
CA GLN A 22 -10.50 -3.23 -3.81
C GLN A 22 -11.75 -3.52 -2.98
N PHE A 23 -12.94 -3.13 -3.43
CA PHE A 23 -14.19 -3.49 -2.75
C PHE A 23 -14.44 -4.99 -2.76
N THR A 24 -14.12 -5.67 -3.86
CA THR A 24 -14.19 -7.13 -3.94
C THR A 24 -13.20 -7.77 -2.97
N PHE A 25 -12.00 -7.22 -2.82
CA PHE A 25 -11.03 -7.69 -1.83
C PHE A 25 -11.55 -7.55 -0.39
N VAL A 26 -12.12 -6.40 -0.04
CA VAL A 26 -12.68 -6.16 1.30
C VAL A 26 -13.84 -7.10 1.60
N ARG A 27 -14.72 -7.33 0.62
CA ARG A 27 -15.83 -8.30 0.76
C ARG A 27 -15.34 -9.74 0.89
N ALA A 28 -14.32 -10.13 0.14
CA ALA A 28 -13.70 -11.44 0.28
C ALA A 28 -13.12 -11.65 1.69
N LEU A 29 -12.48 -10.62 2.27
CA LEU A 29 -12.03 -10.66 3.66
C LEU A 29 -13.20 -10.76 4.65
N GLU A 30 -14.31 -10.09 4.39
CA GLU A 30 -15.52 -10.19 5.22
C GLU A 30 -16.10 -11.61 5.23
N HIS A 31 -16.36 -12.20 4.06
CA HIS A 31 -16.88 -13.56 3.95
C HIS A 31 -15.95 -14.59 4.60
N THR A 32 -14.65 -14.53 4.31
CA THR A 32 -13.69 -15.50 4.84
C THR A 32 -13.48 -15.36 6.35
N ARG A 33 -13.66 -14.17 6.92
CA ARG A 33 -13.66 -13.96 8.38
C ARG A 33 -14.92 -14.50 9.04
N GLU A 34 -16.07 -14.38 8.39
CA GLU A 34 -17.31 -14.99 8.86
C GLU A 34 -17.16 -16.51 8.95
N GLU A 35 -16.63 -17.14 7.89
CA GLU A 35 -16.31 -18.57 7.85
C GLU A 35 -15.27 -18.97 8.91
N ALA A 36 -14.25 -18.14 9.14
CA ALA A 36 -13.24 -18.36 10.17
C ALA A 36 -13.72 -18.04 11.60
N ARG A 37 -14.92 -17.46 11.75
CA ARG A 37 -15.45 -16.92 13.02
C ARG A 37 -14.54 -15.87 13.68
N ASP A 38 -13.76 -15.12 12.89
CA ASP A 38 -12.84 -14.07 13.34
C ASP A 38 -13.37 -12.65 13.04
N LEU A 39 -14.60 -12.39 13.50
CA LEU A 39 -15.30 -11.13 13.22
C LEU A 39 -14.86 -9.99 14.13
N ASN A 40 -14.22 -10.25 15.27
CA ASN A 40 -13.97 -9.22 16.29
C ASN A 40 -12.61 -8.53 16.14
N ARG A 41 -11.69 -9.10 15.37
CA ARG A 41 -10.32 -8.58 15.23
C ARG A 41 -10.07 -8.02 13.83
N PRO A 42 -9.26 -6.97 13.71
CA PRO A 42 -8.81 -6.50 12.40
C PRO A 42 -7.98 -7.57 11.71
N VAL A 43 -7.93 -7.50 10.38
CA VAL A 43 -6.99 -8.29 9.59
C VAL A 43 -5.63 -7.62 9.70
N SER A 44 -4.71 -8.29 10.38
CA SER A 44 -3.48 -7.72 10.93
C SER A 44 -2.23 -8.16 10.20
N SER A 45 -2.25 -9.21 9.35
CA SER A 45 -1.03 -9.70 8.70
C SER A 45 -1.30 -10.36 7.34
N ILE A 46 -0.26 -10.49 6.52
CA ILE A 46 -0.32 -11.21 5.23
C ILE A 46 -0.61 -12.70 5.49
N THR A 47 0.01 -13.28 6.52
CA THR A 47 -0.24 -14.67 6.95
C THR A 47 -1.73 -14.90 7.23
N GLN A 48 -2.40 -13.95 7.89
CA GLN A 48 -3.83 -14.08 8.18
C GLN A 48 -4.67 -14.07 6.89
N VAL A 49 -4.36 -13.18 5.94
CA VAL A 49 -5.00 -13.17 4.61
C VAL A 49 -4.77 -14.51 3.88
N GLN A 50 -3.56 -15.06 3.97
CA GLN A 50 -3.24 -16.35 3.37
C GLN A 50 -4.00 -17.50 4.03
N CYS A 51 -4.10 -17.51 5.36
CA CYS A 51 -4.86 -18.50 6.12
C CYS A 51 -6.35 -18.49 5.71
N TYR A 52 -6.95 -17.30 5.60
CA TYR A 52 -8.32 -17.14 5.11
C TYR A 52 -8.50 -17.69 3.70
N LYS A 53 -7.57 -17.39 2.78
CA LYS A 53 -7.60 -17.93 1.41
C LYS A 53 -7.54 -19.46 1.40
N ASP A 54 -6.68 -20.04 2.22
CA ASP A 54 -6.35 -21.47 2.13
C ASP A 54 -7.40 -22.33 2.85
N HIS A 55 -7.95 -21.88 3.97
CA HIS A 55 -8.81 -22.70 4.84
C HIS A 55 -10.27 -22.24 4.93
N HIS A 56 -10.57 -20.98 4.58
CA HIS A 56 -11.90 -20.38 4.83
C HIS A 56 -12.53 -19.75 3.59
N CYS A 57 -11.95 -19.97 2.40
CA CYS A 57 -12.39 -19.36 1.15
C CYS A 57 -12.94 -20.39 0.17
N PHE A 58 -14.26 -20.52 0.09
CA PHE A 58 -14.91 -21.46 -0.83
C PHE A 58 -15.36 -20.81 -2.16
N ASN A 59 -15.45 -19.48 -2.20
CA ASN A 59 -15.81 -18.73 -3.39
C ASN A 59 -14.57 -18.49 -4.29
N SER A 60 -14.71 -18.75 -5.60
CA SER A 60 -13.60 -18.62 -6.57
C SER A 60 -13.21 -17.17 -6.85
N THR A 61 -14.18 -16.24 -6.85
CA THR A 61 -13.94 -14.80 -7.00
C THR A 61 -13.18 -14.26 -5.79
N ASP A 62 -13.59 -14.64 -4.58
CA ASP A 62 -12.91 -14.25 -3.35
C ASP A 62 -11.50 -14.81 -3.32
N ARG A 63 -11.33 -16.09 -3.65
CA ARG A 63 -10.01 -16.73 -3.75
C ARG A 63 -9.10 -16.02 -4.73
N ARG A 64 -9.63 -15.64 -5.90
CA ARG A 64 -8.87 -14.92 -6.93
C ARG A 64 -8.37 -13.57 -6.42
N ILE A 65 -9.22 -12.76 -5.77
CA ILE A 65 -8.81 -11.42 -5.33
C ILE A 65 -7.87 -11.48 -4.12
N LEU A 66 -8.07 -12.42 -3.19
CA LEU A 66 -7.13 -12.68 -2.09
C LEU A 66 -5.77 -13.15 -2.62
N ASN A 67 -5.77 -14.02 -3.64
CA ASN A 67 -4.54 -14.45 -4.30
C ASN A 67 -3.83 -13.29 -5.00
N MET A 68 -4.57 -12.37 -5.63
CA MET A 68 -3.98 -11.19 -6.28
C MET A 68 -3.21 -10.31 -5.28
N PHE A 69 -3.77 -10.07 -4.09
CA PHE A 69 -3.08 -9.36 -3.01
C PHE A 69 -1.76 -10.07 -2.63
N ILE A 70 -1.82 -11.37 -2.35
CA ILE A 70 -0.65 -12.16 -1.93
C ILE A 70 0.43 -12.17 -3.04
N CYS A 71 0.03 -12.35 -4.31
CA CYS A 71 0.95 -12.30 -5.44
C CYS A 71 1.68 -10.95 -5.53
N ILE A 72 0.97 -9.82 -5.36
CA ILE A 72 1.60 -8.50 -5.37
C ILE A 72 2.58 -8.34 -4.21
N CYS A 73 2.23 -8.79 -3.00
CA CYS A 73 3.15 -8.80 -1.85
C CYS A 73 4.40 -9.64 -2.14
N ASN A 74 4.27 -10.78 -2.81
CA ASN A 74 5.40 -11.62 -3.20
C ASN A 74 6.29 -10.95 -4.27
N ASP A 75 5.68 -10.34 -5.29
CA ASP A 75 6.42 -9.62 -6.31
C ASP A 75 7.21 -8.45 -5.71
N LEU A 76 6.62 -7.73 -4.74
CA LEU A 76 7.29 -6.68 -3.98
C LEU A 76 8.46 -7.23 -3.15
N ARG A 77 8.31 -8.39 -2.47
CA ARG A 77 9.41 -9.04 -1.74
C ARG A 77 10.55 -9.43 -2.66
N ASN A 78 10.23 -10.03 -3.80
CA ASN A 78 11.23 -10.39 -4.81
C ASN A 78 11.95 -9.15 -5.34
N LEU A 79 11.22 -8.03 -5.52
CA LEU A 79 11.83 -6.76 -5.88
C LEU A 79 12.78 -6.25 -4.80
N CYS A 80 12.41 -6.31 -3.51
CA CYS A 80 13.33 -5.98 -2.40
C CYS A 80 14.65 -6.75 -2.49
N GLN A 81 14.60 -8.06 -2.75
CA GLN A 81 15.80 -8.89 -2.91
C GLN A 81 16.65 -8.43 -4.09
N LYS A 82 16.03 -8.13 -5.24
CA LYS A 82 16.75 -7.57 -6.40
C LYS A 82 17.38 -6.21 -6.10
N LEU A 83 16.71 -5.34 -5.35
CA LEU A 83 17.25 -4.03 -4.95
C LEU A 83 18.53 -4.18 -4.11
N GLU A 84 18.52 -5.13 -3.17
CA GLU A 84 19.66 -5.44 -2.30
C GLU A 84 20.91 -5.85 -3.08
N THR A 85 20.74 -6.65 -4.14
CA THR A 85 21.85 -7.08 -4.99
C THR A 85 22.47 -5.95 -5.82
N VAL A 86 21.74 -4.86 -6.07
CA VAL A 86 22.18 -3.78 -6.95
C VAL A 86 22.85 -2.64 -6.21
N HIS A 87 22.50 -2.39 -4.95
CA HIS A 87 23.11 -1.31 -4.18
C HIS A 87 23.24 -1.68 -2.69
N SER A 88 24.44 -2.09 -2.29
CA SER A 88 24.72 -2.59 -0.94
C SER A 88 24.94 -1.51 0.13
N GLY A 89 25.03 -0.21 -0.19
CA GLY A 89 25.73 0.67 0.76
C GLY A 89 25.53 2.18 0.69
N ASP A 90 24.34 2.64 1.05
CA ASP A 90 24.23 3.86 1.87
C ASP A 90 23.13 3.62 2.91
N SER A 91 23.31 4.17 4.11
CA SER A 91 22.39 4.16 5.24
C SER A 91 20.93 4.47 4.85
N VAL A 92 20.71 5.46 3.98
CA VAL A 92 19.39 5.88 3.52
C VAL A 92 18.73 4.81 2.64
N ALA A 93 19.45 4.31 1.62
CA ALA A 93 18.96 3.26 0.73
C ALA A 93 18.67 1.96 1.50
N LYS A 94 19.54 1.61 2.46
CA LYS A 94 19.34 0.46 3.35
C LYS A 94 18.12 0.67 4.23
N GLY A 95 17.94 1.83 4.85
CA GLY A 95 16.78 2.14 5.69
C GLY A 95 15.45 2.02 4.94
N LEU A 96 15.39 2.52 3.69
CA LEU A 96 14.21 2.36 2.83
C LEU A 96 13.91 0.89 2.52
N LEU A 97 14.95 0.10 2.23
CA LEU A 97 14.80 -1.32 1.91
C LEU A 97 14.36 -2.15 3.13
N GLU A 98 14.97 -1.90 4.29
CA GLU A 98 14.59 -2.56 5.55
C GLU A 98 13.15 -2.21 5.95
N LYS A 99 12.72 -0.96 5.73
CA LYS A 99 11.30 -0.59 5.88
C LYS A 99 10.39 -1.43 4.99
N CYS A 100 10.71 -1.61 3.71
CA CYS A 100 9.92 -2.45 2.81
C CYS A 100 9.89 -3.92 3.28
N LYS A 101 11.04 -4.49 3.66
CA LYS A 101 11.14 -5.87 4.14
C LYS A 101 10.32 -6.09 5.41
N MET A 102 10.41 -5.16 6.37
CA MET A 102 9.62 -5.21 7.61
C MET A 102 8.12 -5.18 7.29
N LEU A 103 7.67 -4.25 6.43
CA LEU A 103 6.27 -4.14 6.04
C LEU A 103 5.74 -5.39 5.35
N LEU A 104 6.56 -6.03 4.52
CA LEU A 104 6.22 -7.23 3.74
C LEU A 104 6.49 -8.55 4.48
N ASN A 105 6.96 -8.50 5.74
CA ASN A 105 7.10 -9.71 6.54
C ASN A 105 5.71 -10.29 6.79
N ASP A 106 5.55 -11.60 6.56
CA ASP A 106 4.24 -12.25 6.56
C ASP A 106 3.51 -12.14 7.90
N SER A 107 4.25 -12.03 9.00
CA SER A 107 3.72 -11.92 10.37
C SER A 107 3.72 -10.49 10.91
N ASN A 108 4.10 -9.50 10.11
CA ASN A 108 4.12 -8.10 10.55
C ASN A 108 2.70 -7.63 10.91
N ASP A 109 2.59 -6.84 11.99
CA ASP A 109 1.33 -6.23 12.38
C ASP A 109 1.03 -4.98 11.54
N LEU A 110 -0.04 -5.07 10.76
CA LEU A 110 -0.50 -4.06 9.83
C LEU A 110 -1.62 -3.19 10.41
N THR A 111 -2.10 -3.46 11.63
CA THR A 111 -3.30 -2.81 12.20
C THR A 111 -3.20 -1.29 12.27
N ALA A 112 -2.02 -0.75 12.59
CA ALA A 112 -1.78 0.69 12.69
C ALA A 112 -1.41 1.35 11.36
N ILE A 113 -1.14 0.59 10.31
CA ILE A 113 -0.62 1.12 9.04
C ILE A 113 -1.73 1.82 8.27
N ARG A 114 -1.51 3.08 7.88
CA ARG A 114 -2.45 3.83 7.06
C ARG A 114 -1.72 4.55 5.94
N ALA A 115 -2.15 4.30 4.70
CA ALA A 115 -1.65 5.01 3.55
C ALA A 115 -2.18 6.45 3.60
N THR A 116 -1.26 7.40 3.53
CA THR A 116 -1.57 8.83 3.48
C THR A 116 -1.70 9.28 2.03
N TYR A 117 -2.17 10.53 1.82
CA TYR A 117 -2.23 11.16 0.50
C TYR A 117 -0.94 10.94 -0.31
N PRO A 118 -1.02 10.60 -1.62
CA PRO A 118 -2.21 10.57 -2.48
C PRO A 118 -3.02 9.27 -2.41
N HIS A 119 -2.60 8.30 -1.60
CA HIS A 119 -3.22 6.98 -1.52
C HIS A 119 -4.40 6.98 -0.55
N ALA A 120 -5.50 7.60 -0.96
CA ALA A 120 -6.74 7.67 -0.20
C ALA A 120 -7.50 6.31 -0.16
N VAL A 121 -6.80 5.18 -0.31
CA VAL A 121 -7.38 3.83 -0.39
C VAL A 121 -8.24 3.49 0.82
N VAL A 122 -7.83 3.90 2.02
CA VAL A 122 -8.62 3.72 3.24
C VAL A 122 -9.82 4.68 3.29
N ASN A 123 -9.74 5.84 2.66
CA ASN A 123 -10.85 6.80 2.64
C ASN A 123 -11.98 6.39 1.68
N TYR A 124 -11.73 5.42 0.77
CA TYR A 124 -12.77 4.86 -0.09
C TYR A 124 -13.56 3.73 0.58
N LEU A 125 -13.18 3.31 1.79
CA LEU A 125 -13.95 2.33 2.54
C LEU A 125 -15.15 3.03 3.21
N SER A 126 -16.35 2.61 2.82
CA SER A 126 -17.61 3.27 3.18
C SER A 126 -17.99 3.19 4.66
N LEU A 127 -17.35 2.31 5.45
CA LEU A 127 -17.63 2.12 6.88
C LEU A 127 -16.37 2.36 7.71
N ASP A 128 -16.49 3.08 8.83
CA ASP A 128 -15.37 3.29 9.75
C ASP A 128 -14.85 1.95 10.31
N GLU A 129 -15.77 1.00 10.56
CA GLU A 129 -15.41 -0.37 10.91
C GLU A 129 -14.54 -1.04 9.84
N ALA A 130 -14.89 -0.88 8.56
CA ALA A 130 -14.08 -1.43 7.46
C ALA A 130 -12.70 -0.74 7.39
N ARG A 131 -12.64 0.57 7.66
CA ARG A 131 -11.38 1.32 7.76
C ARG A 131 -10.51 0.81 8.89
N ASN A 132 -11.10 0.45 10.02
CA ASN A 132 -10.38 -0.06 11.18
C ASN A 132 -10.00 -1.54 11.05
N ARG A 133 -10.84 -2.35 10.40
CA ARG A 133 -10.62 -3.80 10.23
C ARG A 133 -9.70 -4.14 9.06
N TYR A 134 -9.76 -3.39 7.97
CA TYR A 134 -9.07 -3.72 6.73
C TYR A 134 -8.12 -2.62 6.25
N GLY A 135 -8.13 -1.44 6.88
CA GLY A 135 -7.31 -0.30 6.45
C GLY A 135 -5.81 -0.61 6.42
N GLY A 136 -5.33 -1.45 7.33
CA GLY A 136 -3.93 -1.91 7.37
C GLY A 136 -3.51 -2.65 6.10
N VAL A 137 -4.20 -3.77 5.82
CA VAL A 137 -3.93 -4.59 4.63
C VAL A 137 -4.14 -3.82 3.33
N VAL A 138 -5.17 -2.98 3.24
CA VAL A 138 -5.44 -2.14 2.06
C VAL A 138 -4.35 -1.08 1.85
N SER A 139 -3.74 -0.59 2.93
CA SER A 139 -2.68 0.42 2.88
C SER A 139 -1.29 -0.13 2.55
N LEU A 140 -1.06 -1.42 2.75
CA LEU A 140 0.27 -2.02 2.66
C LEU A 140 0.91 -1.81 1.28
N ILE A 141 0.24 -2.26 0.22
CA ILE A 141 0.79 -2.22 -1.14
C ILE A 141 1.18 -0.81 -1.59
N PRO A 142 0.32 0.23 -1.51
CA PRO A 142 0.72 1.57 -1.97
C PRO A 142 1.89 2.16 -1.18
N ILE A 143 1.97 1.93 0.14
CA ILE A 143 3.09 2.42 0.96
C ILE A 143 4.41 1.77 0.53
N VAL A 144 4.40 0.46 0.27
CA VAL A 144 5.59 -0.26 -0.17
C VAL A 144 6.01 0.19 -1.57
N ILE A 145 5.07 0.36 -2.49
CA ILE A 145 5.35 0.88 -3.85
C ILE A 145 6.02 2.26 -3.77
N ASP A 146 5.50 3.18 -2.95
CA ASP A 146 6.09 4.51 -2.77
C ASP A 146 7.49 4.43 -2.17
N THR A 147 7.68 3.61 -1.14
CA THR A 147 9.00 3.42 -0.51
C THR A 147 10.02 2.89 -1.52
N MET A 148 9.61 2.01 -2.45
CA MET A 148 10.46 1.53 -3.54
C MET A 148 10.74 2.60 -4.60
N LYS A 149 9.78 3.47 -4.92
CA LYS A 149 10.01 4.63 -5.80
C LYS A 149 11.01 5.60 -5.20
N ASP A 150 10.91 5.86 -3.90
CA ASP A 150 11.85 6.70 -3.17
C ASP A 150 13.25 6.11 -3.22
N TRP A 151 13.38 4.79 -3.01
CA TRP A 151 14.65 4.10 -3.14
C TRP A 151 15.26 4.25 -4.54
N ILE A 152 14.46 4.06 -5.59
CA ILE A 152 14.91 4.19 -6.99
C ILE A 152 15.34 5.63 -7.28
N THR A 153 14.55 6.60 -6.85
CA THR A 153 14.81 8.03 -7.07
C THR A 153 16.08 8.45 -6.37
N TYR A 154 16.24 8.05 -5.11
CA TYR A 154 17.43 8.29 -4.31
C TYR A 154 18.68 7.68 -4.97
N THR A 155 18.63 6.39 -5.32
CA THR A 155 19.78 5.67 -5.88
C THR A 155 20.18 6.24 -7.25
N LYS A 156 19.21 6.60 -8.11
CA LYS A 156 19.50 7.29 -9.38
C LYS A 156 20.18 8.63 -9.16
N ARG A 157 19.70 9.42 -8.20
CA ARG A 157 20.32 10.72 -7.88
C ARG A 157 21.76 10.53 -7.41
N GLN A 158 22.02 9.53 -6.57
CA GLN A 158 23.38 9.24 -6.11
C GLN A 158 24.30 8.80 -7.24
N LEU A 159 23.85 7.90 -8.12
CA LEU A 159 24.64 7.48 -9.29
C LEU A 159 25.01 8.66 -10.20
N LEU A 160 24.09 9.61 -10.40
CA LEU A 160 24.35 10.83 -11.19
C LEU A 160 25.32 11.78 -10.47
N TYR A 161 25.21 11.90 -9.15
CA TYR A 161 26.11 12.71 -8.35
C TYR A 161 27.55 12.17 -8.37
N THR A 162 27.72 10.85 -8.23
CA THR A 162 29.04 10.20 -8.32
C THR A 162 29.65 10.30 -9.72
N ALA A 163 28.84 10.20 -10.77
CA ALA A 163 29.30 10.32 -12.15
C ALA A 163 29.75 11.75 -12.52
N SER A 164 29.15 12.77 -11.89
CA SER A 164 29.50 14.19 -12.13
C SER A 164 30.70 14.68 -11.31
N HIS A 165 30.96 14.09 -10.14
CA HIS A 165 32.06 14.51 -9.24
C HIS A 165 33.30 13.59 -9.30
N GLY A 166 33.30 12.56 -10.15
CA GLY A 166 34.41 11.61 -10.33
C GLY A 166 35.62 12.13 -11.13
N ARG A 167 35.71 13.43 -11.44
CA ARG A 167 36.82 14.01 -12.23
C ARG A 167 37.52 15.17 -11.52
N THR A 168 37.86 15.00 -10.25
CA THR A 168 38.81 15.89 -9.55
C THR A 168 39.50 15.16 -8.41
N THR A 169 40.30 14.13 -8.72
CA THR A 169 41.40 13.74 -7.82
C THR A 169 42.64 14.54 -8.22
N SER A 170 42.65 15.82 -7.84
CA SER A 170 43.91 16.55 -7.76
C SER A 170 44.63 16.03 -6.52
N LYS A 171 45.80 15.39 -6.72
CA LYS A 171 46.79 15.14 -5.66
C LYS A 171 46.96 16.45 -4.89
N LYS A 172 46.73 16.42 -3.57
CA LYS A 172 47.38 17.39 -2.70
C LYS A 172 47.87 16.69 -1.45
N GLU A 173 49.20 16.60 -1.42
CA GLU A 173 50.02 16.24 -0.29
C GLU A 173 49.69 17.12 0.93
N THR A 174 49.84 16.51 2.10
CA THR A 174 49.90 17.12 3.44
C THR A 174 50.93 18.26 3.48
N PRO A 175 50.73 19.30 4.30
CA PRO A 175 51.32 19.24 5.65
C PRO A 175 50.50 19.87 6.79
N THR A 176 50.58 19.15 7.92
CA THR A 176 50.62 19.49 9.35
C THR A 176 50.24 20.88 9.90
N ALA A 177 49.44 20.82 10.98
CA ALA A 177 49.60 21.48 12.29
C ALA A 177 48.70 22.70 12.70
N GLN A 178 48.10 22.54 13.90
CA GLN A 178 47.77 23.53 14.95
C GLN A 178 46.35 24.15 15.02
N THR A 179 45.60 23.64 16.00
CA THR A 179 44.55 24.29 16.83
C THR A 179 45.20 25.24 17.89
N PRO A 180 44.49 26.05 18.73
CA PRO A 180 43.03 26.10 19.04
C PRO A 180 42.39 27.50 19.35
N LYS A 181 41.07 27.47 19.71
CA LYS A 181 40.24 28.45 20.51
C LYS A 181 39.62 29.62 19.70
N LYS A 182 38.39 30.13 19.95
CA LYS A 182 37.44 30.13 21.08
C LYS A 182 36.08 30.75 20.65
N GLU A 183 35.02 30.43 21.39
CA GLU A 183 33.83 31.27 21.76
C GLU A 183 32.63 31.51 20.81
N THR A 184 31.45 31.16 21.34
CA THR A 184 30.05 31.50 21.01
C THR A 184 29.69 32.90 21.58
N PRO A 185 28.63 33.65 21.14
CA PRO A 185 27.23 33.36 21.55
C PRO A 185 26.07 33.77 20.58
N THR A 186 24.98 32.97 20.62
CA THR A 186 23.52 33.27 20.67
C THR A 186 22.81 34.31 19.76
N ALA A 187 21.75 33.87 19.03
CA ALA A 187 20.44 34.58 18.91
C ALA A 187 19.32 33.78 18.16
N GLN A 188 18.28 33.42 18.91
CA GLN A 188 16.80 33.44 18.71
C GLN A 188 16.08 33.29 17.33
N THR A 189 14.97 32.52 17.41
CA THR A 189 13.89 32.08 16.48
C THR A 189 12.99 33.20 15.91
N PRO A 190 12.16 32.97 14.84
CA PRO A 190 10.79 32.44 14.98
C PRO A 190 10.25 31.53 13.82
N PRO A 191 9.05 30.90 13.97
CA PRO A 191 8.56 29.79 13.13
C PRO A 191 7.63 30.22 11.98
N VAL A 192 7.65 29.50 10.85
CA VAL A 192 6.74 29.72 9.72
C VAL A 192 5.64 28.65 9.70
N HIS A 193 4.42 29.08 10.01
CA HIS A 193 3.18 28.35 9.73
C HIS A 193 2.91 28.32 8.22
N PHE A 194 2.69 27.13 7.65
CA PHE A 194 2.02 27.00 6.35
C PHE A 194 0.61 26.45 6.56
N ALA A 195 -0.37 27.35 6.41
CA ALA A 195 -1.78 27.02 6.33
C ALA A 195 -2.07 26.28 5.02
N ALA A 196 -2.67 25.09 5.12
CA ALA A 196 -3.16 24.32 3.99
C ALA A 196 -4.47 24.94 3.46
N ARG A 197 -4.50 25.27 2.17
CA ARG A 197 -5.70 25.71 1.45
C ARG A 197 -6.26 24.51 0.66
N PRO A 198 -7.53 24.11 0.82
CA PRO A 198 -8.07 22.94 0.15
C PRO A 198 -8.38 23.24 -1.33
N SER A 199 -7.75 22.50 -2.24
CA SER A 199 -8.02 22.60 -3.67
C SER A 199 -9.16 21.67 -4.07
N THR A 200 -10.24 22.28 -4.55
CA THR A 200 -11.46 21.65 -5.04
C THR A 200 -11.24 21.01 -6.40
N SER A 201 -10.83 19.74 -6.45
CA SER A 201 -10.77 19.00 -7.73
C SER A 201 -11.17 17.51 -7.63
N ASN A 202 -11.73 17.07 -6.50
CA ASN A 202 -11.95 15.63 -6.25
C ASN A 202 -13.42 15.18 -6.27
N LYS A 203 -14.35 16.05 -6.67
CA LYS A 203 -15.80 15.73 -6.64
C LYS A 203 -16.21 14.74 -7.75
N HIS A 204 -15.46 14.64 -8.84
CA HIS A 204 -15.90 13.89 -10.02
C HIS A 204 -15.56 12.39 -9.95
N THR A 205 -14.39 12.03 -9.44
CA THR A 205 -13.94 10.63 -9.32
C THR A 205 -14.60 9.93 -8.13
N ALA A 206 -14.76 10.62 -7.01
CA ALA A 206 -15.49 10.09 -5.85
C ALA A 206 -16.96 9.78 -6.19
N ARG A 207 -17.61 10.64 -6.99
CA ARG A 207 -19.00 10.45 -7.44
C ARG A 207 -19.20 9.24 -8.36
N LEU A 208 -18.20 8.86 -9.15
CA LEU A 208 -18.29 7.72 -10.06
C LEU A 208 -18.32 6.41 -9.27
N GLN A 209 -17.46 6.26 -8.28
CA GLN A 209 -17.40 5.06 -7.45
C GLN A 209 -18.54 4.98 -6.43
N GLU A 210 -19.01 6.12 -5.92
CA GLU A 210 -20.21 6.18 -5.07
C GLU A 210 -21.47 5.74 -5.82
N LYS A 211 -21.61 6.10 -7.11
CA LYS A 211 -22.70 5.61 -7.96
C LYS A 211 -22.67 4.11 -8.18
N ASP A 212 -21.49 3.53 -8.38
CA ASP A 212 -21.32 2.08 -8.52
C ASP A 212 -21.67 1.38 -7.20
N PHE A 213 -21.36 1.99 -6.06
CA PHE A 213 -21.76 1.51 -4.73
C PHE A 213 -23.28 1.62 -4.49
N GLN A 214 -23.92 2.74 -4.86
CA GLN A 214 -25.37 2.90 -4.77
C GLN A 214 -26.10 1.84 -5.61
N LYS A 215 -25.59 1.59 -6.82
CA LYS A 215 -26.12 0.58 -7.73
C LYS A 215 -25.98 -0.82 -7.13
N TYR A 216 -24.82 -1.12 -6.56
CA TYR A 216 -24.54 -2.39 -5.88
C TYR A 216 -25.39 -2.59 -4.61
N LEU A 217 -25.63 -1.54 -3.80
CA LEU A 217 -26.51 -1.61 -2.63
C LEU A 217 -27.97 -1.88 -3.02
N CYS A 218 -28.46 -1.25 -4.09
CA CYS A 218 -29.81 -1.52 -4.61
C CYS A 218 -29.97 -2.97 -5.10
N GLU A 219 -28.93 -3.54 -5.69
CA GLU A 219 -28.97 -4.89 -6.27
C GLU A 219 -28.90 -6.01 -5.22
N ASN A 220 -28.45 -5.70 -3.99
CA ASN A 220 -28.35 -6.65 -2.88
C ASN A 220 -29.42 -6.48 -1.79
N GLN A 221 -30.44 -5.66 -2.02
CA GLN A 221 -31.66 -5.76 -1.22
C GLN A 221 -32.31 -7.11 -1.56
N ARG A 222 -32.27 -8.05 -0.58
CA ARG A 222 -32.89 -9.37 -0.68
C ARG A 222 -34.27 -9.25 -1.37
N PRO A 223 -34.58 -10.04 -2.41
CA PRO A 223 -35.96 -10.18 -2.83
C PRO A 223 -36.73 -10.67 -1.61
N GLN A 224 -37.73 -9.92 -1.15
CA GLN A 224 -38.70 -10.45 -0.20
C GLN A 224 -39.21 -11.78 -0.75
N GLN A 225 -39.30 -12.78 0.13
CA GLN A 225 -39.69 -14.14 -0.23
C GLN A 225 -40.97 -14.10 -1.07
N LYS A 226 -40.85 -14.44 -2.36
CA LYS A 226 -42.01 -14.66 -3.22
C LYS A 226 -42.66 -15.96 -2.76
N ALA A 227 -43.97 -15.91 -2.51
CA ALA A 227 -44.75 -17.08 -2.10
C ALA A 227 -44.62 -18.23 -3.14
N PRO A 228 -44.70 -19.50 -2.71
CA PRO A 228 -44.64 -20.65 -3.63
C PRO A 228 -45.77 -20.59 -4.65
N TRP A 229 -45.42 -20.82 -5.92
CA TRP A 229 -46.33 -20.78 -7.05
C TRP A 229 -47.48 -21.80 -6.90
N ARG A 230 -48.73 -21.38 -7.11
CA ARG A 230 -49.90 -22.27 -7.18
C ARG A 230 -50.42 -22.37 -8.62
N PRO A 231 -50.69 -23.59 -9.13
CA PRO A 231 -51.30 -23.76 -10.44
C PRO A 231 -52.75 -23.24 -10.43
N PRO A 232 -53.22 -22.63 -11.54
CA PRO A 232 -54.60 -22.19 -11.65
C PRO A 232 -55.54 -23.40 -11.66
N GLY A 233 -56.41 -23.46 -10.65
CA GLY A 233 -57.50 -24.44 -10.59
C GLY A 233 -58.56 -24.12 -11.64
N LYS A 234 -59.02 -25.16 -12.34
CA LYS A 234 -60.21 -25.08 -13.20
C LYS A 234 -61.42 -24.85 -12.30
N HIS A 235 -62.09 -23.72 -12.44
CA HIS A 235 -63.40 -23.51 -11.82
C HIS A 235 -64.46 -24.34 -12.57
N PRO A 236 -65.49 -24.86 -11.86
CA PRO A 236 -66.63 -25.57 -12.47
C PRO A 236 -67.48 -24.69 -13.37
#